data_AF-A0A7C6W4U2-F1
#
_entry.id   AF-A0A7C6W4U2-F1
#
_cell.length_a   1.000
_cell.length_b   1.000
_cell.length_c   1.000
_cell.angle_alpha   90.00
_cell.angle_beta   90.00
_cell.angle_gamma   90.00
#
_symmetry.space_group_name_H-M   'P 1'
#
loop_
_entity.id
_entity.type
_entity.pdbx_description
1 polymer ?
#
loop_
_entity_poly.entity_id
_entity_poly.type
_entity_poly.pdbx_seq_one_letter_code
_entity_poly.pdbx_strand_id
1 'polypeptide(L)'
;MSQPANEPMSGGIPYAVGQSSVVRIPVPGTNGLCIELRPRGHIPPSGSTSTLFFQDPSGKRHLRLDYGYNKTTKTIDYHWNQKGTHSNFGIADHTPAGQTGSTLYKAAKYFRYAGRVLVVVGVAVDVVSIVQASKPMRRASQVVAGWAGAWAGCKVVGAGGAALGTLASPAGTAIGGFGGCIIGGIGGYYGGSALAGEVYDWAEDTFFAPLPEVAAP
;
A
#
# COMPACT_ATOMS: atom_id res chain seq x y z
N MET A 1 -7.11 40.00 -3.48
CA MET A 1 -6.52 38.65 -3.61
C MET A 1 -6.97 37.85 -2.40
N SER A 2 -7.96 36.99 -2.56
CA SER A 2 -8.49 36.12 -1.50
C SER A 2 -7.46 35.06 -1.13
N GLN A 3 -7.14 34.99 0.16
CA GLN A 3 -6.36 33.89 0.76
C GLN A 3 -7.06 32.54 0.44
N PRO A 4 -6.34 31.48 0.07
CA PRO A 4 -6.93 30.15 -0.05
C PRO A 4 -7.31 29.67 1.37
N ALA A 5 -8.57 29.88 1.72
CA ALA A 5 -9.12 29.47 3.01
C ALA A 5 -9.16 27.93 3.09
N ASN A 6 -8.21 27.39 3.86
CA ASN A 6 -8.35 26.21 4.71
C ASN A 6 -8.81 24.90 4.06
N GLU A 7 -8.05 24.37 3.09
CA GLU A 7 -7.95 22.90 3.03
C GLU A 7 -7.08 22.45 4.22
N PRO A 8 -7.60 21.67 5.18
CA PRO A 8 -6.78 21.18 6.28
C PRO A 8 -5.65 20.33 5.70
N MET A 9 -4.44 20.49 6.24
CA MET A 9 -3.32 19.62 5.92
C MET A 9 -3.75 18.16 6.02
N SER A 10 -3.42 17.37 5.00
CA SER A 10 -3.80 15.96 4.92
C SER A 10 -2.59 15.10 4.64
N GLY A 11 -2.37 14.12 5.51
CA GLY A 11 -1.41 13.05 5.31
C GLY A 11 -1.89 11.99 4.32
N GLY A 12 -3.09 12.14 3.74
CA GLY A 12 -3.74 11.12 2.93
C GLY A 12 -2.90 10.62 1.75
N ILE A 13 -2.27 11.51 0.97
CA ILE A 13 -1.41 11.12 -0.14
C ILE A 13 -0.15 10.37 0.34
N PRO A 14 0.72 10.94 1.19
CA PRO A 14 1.91 10.21 1.66
C PRO A 14 1.54 8.92 2.40
N TYR A 15 0.46 8.90 3.19
CA TYR A 15 -0.06 7.68 3.81
C TYR A 15 -0.45 6.64 2.75
N ALA A 16 -1.27 7.02 1.77
CA ALA A 16 -1.80 6.12 0.74
C ALA A 16 -0.69 5.55 -0.16
N VAL A 17 0.28 6.37 -0.55
CA VAL A 17 1.47 5.91 -1.28
C VAL A 17 2.28 4.97 -0.40
N GLY A 18 2.56 5.38 0.83
CA GLY A 18 3.40 4.63 1.76
C GLY A 18 2.82 3.27 2.15
N GLN A 19 1.52 3.19 2.41
CA GLN A 19 0.86 1.96 2.86
C GLN A 19 1.00 0.84 1.82
N SER A 20 1.11 1.17 0.53
CA SER A 20 1.27 0.16 -0.52
C SER A 20 2.55 -0.67 -0.34
N SER A 21 3.55 -0.16 0.39
CA SER A 21 4.77 -0.90 0.75
C SER A 21 4.60 -1.91 1.89
N VAL A 22 3.46 -1.89 2.60
CA VAL A 22 3.19 -2.74 3.78
C VAL A 22 1.88 -3.53 3.69
N VAL A 23 0.90 -3.07 2.91
CA VAL A 23 -0.36 -3.77 2.68
C VAL A 23 -0.11 -5.00 1.80
N ARG A 24 -0.77 -6.10 2.16
CA ARG A 24 -0.83 -7.29 1.31
C ARG A 24 -1.88 -7.07 0.23
N ILE A 25 -1.44 -6.78 -0.98
CA ILE A 25 -2.32 -6.53 -2.12
C ILE A 25 -2.70 -7.88 -2.72
N PRO A 26 -3.97 -8.31 -2.73
CA PRO A 26 -4.35 -9.61 -3.24
C PRO A 26 -4.05 -9.75 -4.73
N VAL A 27 -3.66 -10.95 -5.18
CA VAL A 27 -3.61 -11.32 -6.60
C VAL A 27 -4.79 -12.26 -6.89
N PRO A 28 -5.86 -11.79 -7.54
CA PRO A 28 -7.03 -12.63 -7.84
C PRO A 28 -6.67 -13.89 -8.64
N GLY A 29 -7.42 -14.97 -8.43
CA GLY A 29 -7.22 -16.24 -9.16
C GLY A 29 -6.01 -17.08 -8.71
N THR A 30 -5.31 -16.71 -7.63
CA THR A 30 -4.07 -17.37 -7.21
C THR A 30 -4.16 -18.24 -5.95
N ASN A 31 -5.38 -18.46 -5.44
CA ASN A 31 -5.62 -19.17 -4.17
C ASN A 31 -4.82 -18.55 -3.00
N GLY A 32 -4.88 -17.22 -2.88
CA GLY A 32 -4.38 -16.49 -1.71
C GLY A 32 -2.97 -15.88 -1.81
N LEU A 33 -2.38 -15.76 -3.00
CA LEU A 33 -1.14 -15.00 -3.14
C LEU A 33 -1.41 -13.49 -3.00
N CYS A 34 -0.48 -12.80 -2.38
CA CYS A 34 -0.49 -11.34 -2.25
C CYS A 34 0.86 -10.76 -2.68
N ILE A 35 0.83 -9.56 -3.25
CA ILE A 35 2.00 -8.75 -3.56
C ILE A 35 2.55 -8.16 -2.27
N GLU A 36 3.83 -8.39 -2.01
CA GLU A 36 4.55 -7.93 -0.82
C GLU A 36 6.02 -7.60 -1.15
N LEU A 37 6.64 -6.76 -0.32
CA LEU A 37 8.06 -6.37 -0.42
C LEU A 37 8.95 -7.02 0.66
N ARG A 38 8.37 -7.94 1.42
CA ARG A 38 9.04 -8.68 2.50
C ARG A 38 8.75 -10.17 2.34
N PRO A 39 9.74 -11.04 2.57
CA PRO A 39 9.50 -12.47 2.57
C PRO A 39 8.62 -12.88 3.75
N ARG A 40 7.85 -13.95 3.57
CA ARG A 40 7.20 -14.69 4.66
C ARG A 40 7.85 -16.07 4.83
N GLY A 41 7.79 -16.58 6.05
CA GLY A 41 8.43 -17.85 6.42
C GLY A 41 9.92 -17.69 6.74
N HIS A 42 10.69 -18.75 6.51
CA HIS A 42 12.10 -18.81 6.87
C HIS A 42 12.94 -17.86 5.99
N ILE A 43 13.72 -16.99 6.63
CA ILE A 43 14.73 -16.16 5.99
C ILE A 43 16.10 -16.77 6.34
N PRO A 44 16.93 -17.11 5.33
CA PRO A 44 18.26 -17.63 5.59
C PRO A 44 19.09 -16.64 6.44
N PRO A 45 20.02 -17.10 7.29
CA PRO A 45 20.91 -16.21 8.04
C PRO A 45 21.75 -15.28 7.15
N SER A 46 22.06 -15.71 5.92
CA SER A 46 22.72 -14.89 4.89
C SER A 46 21.81 -13.83 4.25
N GLY A 47 20.54 -13.75 4.68
CA GLY A 47 19.52 -12.89 4.12
C GLY A 47 18.84 -13.47 2.88
N SER A 48 18.04 -12.64 2.24
CA SER A 48 17.41 -12.94 0.95
C SER A 48 17.78 -11.83 -0.02
N THR A 49 18.21 -12.22 -1.22
CA THR A 49 18.46 -11.32 -2.33
C THR A 49 17.17 -10.87 -3.01
N SER A 50 16.03 -11.50 -2.70
CA SER A 50 14.71 -11.18 -3.27
C SER A 50 14.09 -9.88 -2.73
N THR A 51 13.39 -9.11 -3.59
CA THR A 51 12.81 -7.80 -3.20
C THR A 51 11.30 -7.68 -3.39
N LEU A 52 10.71 -8.49 -4.27
CA LEU A 52 9.29 -8.50 -4.59
C LEU A 52 8.78 -9.93 -4.52
N PHE A 53 7.61 -10.11 -3.90
CA PHE A 53 7.03 -11.41 -3.61
C PHE A 53 5.56 -11.43 -3.99
N PHE A 54 5.12 -12.47 -4.69
CA PHE A 54 3.74 -12.92 -4.75
C PHE A 54 3.65 -14.18 -3.92
N GLN A 55 3.16 -14.07 -2.69
CA GLN A 55 3.28 -15.16 -1.72
C GLN A 55 2.01 -15.34 -0.90
N ASP A 56 1.79 -16.58 -0.49
CA ASP A 56 0.73 -16.93 0.42
C ASP A 56 1.07 -16.48 1.87
N PRO A 57 0.11 -16.50 2.81
CA PRO A 57 0.37 -16.09 4.20
C PRO A 57 1.48 -16.90 4.89
N SER A 58 1.71 -18.15 4.48
CA SER A 58 2.76 -19.00 5.04
C SER A 58 4.14 -18.79 4.40
N GLY A 59 4.20 -18.17 3.22
CA GLY A 59 5.42 -18.04 2.40
C GLY A 59 5.86 -19.33 1.70
N LYS A 60 5.12 -20.44 1.87
CA LYS A 60 5.45 -21.74 1.25
C LYS A 60 5.22 -21.75 -0.26
N ARG A 61 4.19 -21.03 -0.72
CA ARG A 61 3.92 -20.79 -2.14
C ARG A 61 4.34 -19.36 -2.47
N HIS A 62 5.27 -19.23 -3.41
CA HIS A 62 5.73 -17.92 -3.82
C HIS A 62 6.18 -17.87 -5.28
N LEU A 63 6.05 -16.68 -5.86
CA LEU A 63 6.88 -16.20 -6.96
C LEU A 63 7.66 -15.01 -6.41
N ARG A 64 8.99 -15.01 -6.54
CA ARG A 64 9.84 -13.93 -6.00
C ARG A 64 10.81 -13.44 -7.05
N LEU A 65 11.04 -12.13 -7.06
CA LEU A 65 12.01 -11.50 -7.94
C LEU A 65 13.34 -11.39 -7.23
N ASP A 66 14.35 -12.04 -7.80
CA ASP A 66 15.69 -12.18 -7.22
C ASP A 66 16.78 -11.72 -8.22
N TYR A 67 18.02 -11.65 -7.75
CA TYR A 67 19.20 -11.47 -8.57
C TYR A 67 20.31 -12.46 -8.19
N GLY A 68 21.15 -12.82 -9.15
CA GLY A 68 22.31 -13.67 -8.94
C GLY A 68 23.41 -13.37 -9.95
N TYR A 69 24.65 -13.72 -9.61
CA TYR A 69 25.78 -13.58 -10.53
C TYR A 69 25.77 -14.70 -11.56
N ASN A 70 25.72 -14.35 -12.84
CA ASN A 70 25.84 -15.28 -13.95
C ASN A 70 27.32 -15.49 -14.29
N LYS A 71 27.80 -16.73 -14.08
CA LYS A 71 29.20 -17.10 -14.30
C LYS A 71 29.63 -17.08 -15.78
N THR A 72 28.66 -17.20 -16.69
CA THR A 72 28.86 -17.26 -18.14
C THR A 72 28.99 -15.86 -18.73
N THR A 73 28.02 -14.98 -18.45
CA THR A 73 28.02 -13.60 -18.96
C THR A 73 28.85 -12.65 -18.10
N LYS A 74 29.28 -13.09 -16.90
CA LYS A 74 29.98 -12.29 -15.89
C LYS A 74 29.18 -11.08 -15.39
N THR A 75 27.84 -11.12 -15.50
CA THR A 75 26.92 -10.05 -15.09
C THR A 75 26.01 -10.46 -13.93
N ILE A 76 25.31 -9.49 -13.35
CA ILE A 76 24.18 -9.75 -12.45
C ILE A 76 22.92 -9.96 -13.28
N ASP A 77 22.29 -11.11 -13.11
CA ASP A 77 21.04 -11.46 -13.78
C ASP A 77 19.88 -11.48 -12.79
N TYR A 78 18.82 -10.78 -13.17
CA TYR A 78 17.56 -10.76 -12.43
C TYR A 78 16.66 -11.87 -12.94
N HIS A 79 16.04 -12.62 -12.03
CA HIS A 79 15.23 -13.78 -12.38
C HIS A 79 14.07 -13.99 -11.42
N TRP A 80 13.02 -14.63 -11.93
CA TRP A 80 11.89 -15.10 -11.16
C TRP A 80 12.19 -16.48 -10.60
N ASN A 81 12.05 -16.62 -9.28
CA ASN A 81 12.11 -17.91 -8.60
C ASN A 81 10.71 -18.29 -8.11
N GLN A 82 10.29 -19.52 -8.39
CA GLN A 82 8.93 -19.98 -8.12
C GLN A 82 8.91 -21.27 -7.31
N LYS A 83 7.96 -21.35 -6.38
CA LYS A 83 7.61 -22.57 -5.67
C LYS A 83 6.10 -22.68 -5.54
N GLY A 84 5.50 -23.65 -6.22
CA GLY A 84 4.06 -23.93 -6.14
C GLY A 84 3.18 -22.84 -6.76
N THR A 85 3.71 -22.07 -7.71
CA THR A 85 3.00 -20.97 -8.38
C THR A 85 3.08 -21.05 -9.91
N HIS A 86 3.73 -22.08 -10.47
CA HIS A 86 3.77 -22.33 -11.92
C HIS A 86 2.38 -22.38 -12.57
N SER A 87 1.38 -23.01 -11.93
CA SER A 87 0.01 -23.05 -12.45
C SER A 87 -0.68 -21.68 -12.49
N ASN A 88 -0.16 -20.69 -11.75
CA ASN A 88 -0.71 -19.34 -11.70
C ASN A 88 -0.04 -18.40 -12.70
N PHE A 89 1.26 -18.56 -12.96
CA PHE A 89 2.04 -17.61 -13.76
C PHE A 89 2.69 -18.21 -15.01
N GLY A 90 2.70 -19.54 -15.17
CA GLY A 90 3.36 -20.22 -16.29
C GLY A 90 4.88 -20.01 -16.36
N ILE A 91 5.48 -19.54 -15.27
CA ILE A 91 6.91 -19.22 -15.20
C ILE A 91 7.65 -20.39 -14.54
N ALA A 92 8.69 -20.88 -15.20
CA ALA A 92 9.59 -21.89 -14.64
C ALA A 92 10.50 -21.29 -13.55
N ASP A 93 11.02 -22.14 -12.67
CA ASP A 93 11.97 -21.67 -11.67
C ASP A 93 13.26 -21.14 -12.33
N HIS A 94 13.83 -20.06 -11.78
CA HIS A 94 14.99 -19.33 -12.33
C HIS A 94 14.79 -18.72 -13.74
N THR A 95 13.57 -18.36 -14.12
CA THR A 95 13.31 -17.71 -15.41
C THR A 95 13.88 -16.29 -15.44
N PRO A 96 14.67 -15.88 -16.47
CA PRO A 96 15.17 -14.52 -16.60
C PRO A 96 14.05 -13.46 -16.60
N ALA A 97 14.24 -12.37 -15.86
CA ALA A 97 13.24 -11.32 -15.71
C ALA A 97 13.45 -10.11 -16.65
N GLY A 98 14.58 -10.08 -17.37
CA GLY A 98 14.92 -9.04 -18.33
C GLY A 98 15.06 -7.63 -17.72
N GLN A 99 15.02 -6.62 -18.59
CA GLN A 99 15.20 -5.21 -18.19
C GLN A 99 14.08 -4.72 -17.26
N THR A 100 12.84 -5.13 -17.53
CA THR A 100 11.68 -4.81 -16.69
C THR A 100 11.85 -5.39 -15.29
N GLY A 101 12.30 -6.66 -15.19
CA GLY A 101 12.63 -7.29 -13.91
C GLY A 101 13.73 -6.56 -13.15
N SER A 102 14.80 -6.14 -13.82
CA SER A 102 15.88 -5.35 -13.18
C SER A 102 15.36 -4.03 -12.59
N THR A 103 14.54 -3.32 -13.36
CA THR A 103 13.97 -2.04 -12.95
C THR A 103 13.01 -2.24 -11.77
N LEU A 104 12.13 -3.22 -11.87
CA LEU A 104 11.17 -3.56 -10.83
C LEU A 104 11.88 -4.02 -9.55
N TYR A 105 12.96 -4.78 -9.66
CA TYR A 105 13.78 -5.19 -8.53
C TYR A 105 14.32 -3.99 -7.76
N LYS A 106 14.96 -3.05 -8.47
CA LYS A 106 15.57 -1.85 -7.89
C LYS A 106 14.50 -0.97 -7.26
N ALA A 107 13.39 -0.75 -7.96
CA ALA A 107 12.25 0.01 -7.46
C ALA A 107 11.70 -0.63 -6.17
N ALA A 108 11.41 -1.93 -6.16
CA ALA A 108 10.92 -2.66 -5.00
C ALA A 108 11.87 -2.57 -3.79
N LYS A 109 13.19 -2.68 -4.04
CA LYS A 109 14.23 -2.57 -3.01
C LYS A 109 14.16 -1.24 -2.26
N TYR A 110 14.12 -0.13 -2.98
CA TYR A 110 14.07 1.21 -2.38
C TYR A 110 12.70 1.54 -1.83
N PHE A 111 11.64 1.19 -2.56
CA PHE A 111 10.27 1.48 -2.19
C PHE A 111 9.84 0.80 -0.88
N ARG A 112 10.40 -0.37 -0.57
CA ARG A 112 10.23 -1.04 0.73
C ARG A 112 10.56 -0.16 1.93
N TYR A 113 11.53 0.74 1.80
CA TYR A 113 11.98 1.62 2.87
C TYR A 113 11.34 3.01 2.72
N ALA A 114 11.39 3.58 1.52
CA ALA A 114 10.79 4.88 1.23
C ALA A 114 9.28 4.89 1.55
N GLY A 115 8.55 3.84 1.17
CA GLY A 115 7.13 3.71 1.47
C GLY A 115 6.82 3.72 2.97
N ARG A 116 7.67 3.11 3.82
CA ARG A 116 7.48 3.19 5.28
C ARG A 116 7.68 4.58 5.82
N VAL A 117 8.68 5.30 5.31
CA VAL A 117 8.90 6.70 5.67
C VAL A 117 7.68 7.53 5.27
N LEU A 118 7.11 7.29 4.08
CA LEU A 118 5.90 7.97 3.64
C LEU A 118 4.67 7.69 4.53
N VAL A 119 4.52 6.47 5.05
CA VAL A 119 3.47 6.18 6.06
C VAL A 119 3.67 7.05 7.31
N VAL A 120 4.89 7.10 7.84
CA VAL A 120 5.21 7.89 9.05
C VAL A 120 4.96 9.38 8.81
N VAL A 121 5.39 9.90 7.66
CA VAL A 121 5.15 11.29 7.26
C VAL A 121 3.65 11.57 7.16
N GLY A 122 2.88 10.69 6.51
CA GLY A 122 1.42 10.84 6.41
C GLY A 122 0.75 10.87 7.77
N VAL A 123 1.10 9.92 8.66
CA VAL A 123 0.58 9.91 10.03
C VAL A 123 0.95 11.19 10.79
N ALA A 124 2.18 11.68 10.67
CA ALA A 124 2.61 12.91 11.34
C ALA A 124 1.81 14.14 10.85
N VAL A 125 1.63 14.28 9.53
CA VAL A 125 0.81 15.35 8.96
C VAL A 125 -0.63 15.26 9.45
N ASP A 126 -1.18 14.04 9.52
CA ASP A 126 -2.54 13.82 10.03
C ASP A 126 -2.67 14.21 11.52
N VAL A 127 -1.69 13.89 12.36
CA VAL A 127 -1.66 14.31 13.77
C VAL A 127 -1.62 15.83 13.89
N VAL A 128 -0.77 16.51 13.12
CA VAL A 128 -0.74 17.98 13.10
C VAL A 128 -2.08 18.55 12.66
N SER A 129 -2.73 17.92 11.67
CA SER A 129 -4.06 18.34 11.20
C SER A 129 -5.14 18.22 12.28
N ILE A 130 -5.05 17.21 13.16
CA ILE A 130 -5.99 17.02 14.28
C ILE A 130 -5.79 18.11 15.33
N VAL A 131 -4.53 18.37 15.70
CA VAL A 131 -4.19 19.37 16.74
C VAL A 131 -4.57 20.79 16.33
N GLN A 132 -4.46 21.10 15.03
CA GLN A 132 -4.78 22.43 14.50
C GLN A 132 -6.25 22.60 14.10
N ALA A 133 -7.06 21.54 14.12
CA ALA A 133 -8.45 21.61 13.71
C ALA A 133 -9.32 22.31 14.76
N SER A 134 -10.29 23.12 14.31
CA SER A 134 -11.31 23.73 15.19
C SER A 134 -12.20 22.69 15.88
N LYS A 135 -12.45 21.55 15.22
CA LYS A 135 -13.13 20.38 15.78
C LYS A 135 -12.20 19.16 15.78
N PRO A 136 -11.30 19.00 16.78
CA PRO A 136 -10.30 17.93 16.80
C PRO A 136 -10.89 16.52 16.74
N MET A 137 -12.00 16.25 17.44
CA MET A 137 -12.64 14.94 17.47
C MET A 137 -13.27 14.55 16.12
N ARG A 138 -13.88 15.54 15.44
CA ARG A 138 -14.34 15.36 14.06
C ARG A 138 -13.18 15.02 13.14
N ARG A 139 -12.08 15.81 13.19
CA ARG A 139 -10.92 15.58 12.34
C ARG A 139 -10.24 14.23 12.61
N ALA A 140 -10.13 13.83 13.87
CA ALA A 140 -9.61 12.53 14.25
C ALA A 140 -10.45 11.39 13.67
N SER A 141 -11.78 11.49 13.72
CA SER A 141 -12.69 10.52 13.11
C SER A 141 -12.48 10.42 11.60
N GLN A 142 -12.33 11.56 10.91
CA GLN A 142 -12.04 11.61 9.48
C GLN A 142 -10.70 10.96 9.12
N VAL A 143 -9.65 11.20 9.91
CA VAL A 143 -8.31 10.63 9.68
C VAL A 143 -8.34 9.11 9.84
N VAL A 144 -8.93 8.60 10.93
CA VAL A 144 -9.02 7.16 11.20
C VAL A 144 -9.84 6.45 10.12
N ALA A 145 -10.99 7.03 9.74
CA ALA A 145 -11.78 6.51 8.64
C ALA A 145 -11.05 6.61 7.30
N GLY A 146 -10.25 7.67 7.10
CA GLY A 146 -9.38 7.83 5.95
C GLY A 146 -8.34 6.71 5.87
N TRP A 147 -7.64 6.39 6.95
CA TRP A 147 -6.69 5.26 6.96
C TRP A 147 -7.36 3.92 6.67
N ALA A 148 -8.54 3.68 7.24
CA ALA A 148 -9.32 2.47 7.00
C ALA A 148 -9.80 2.38 5.54
N GLY A 149 -10.35 3.47 5.02
CA GLY A 149 -10.78 3.58 3.63
C GLY A 149 -9.61 3.42 2.66
N ALA A 150 -8.46 4.01 2.97
CA ALA A 150 -7.24 3.87 2.19
C ALA A 150 -6.75 2.42 2.15
N TRP A 151 -6.79 1.71 3.29
CA TRP A 151 -6.41 0.29 3.34
C TRP A 151 -7.36 -0.57 2.51
N ALA A 152 -8.67 -0.35 2.65
CA ALA A 152 -9.69 -1.08 1.91
C ALA A 152 -9.59 -0.80 0.39
N GLY A 153 -9.49 0.48 0.02
CA GLY A 153 -9.32 0.92 -1.35
C GLY A 153 -8.03 0.40 -1.98
N CYS A 154 -6.92 0.40 -1.24
CA CYS A 154 -5.67 -0.20 -1.70
C CYS A 154 -5.83 -1.68 -2.05
N LYS A 155 -6.52 -2.46 -1.21
CA LYS A 155 -6.75 -3.88 -1.46
C LYS A 155 -7.66 -4.13 -2.64
N VAL A 156 -8.78 -3.42 -2.73
CA VAL A 156 -9.80 -3.64 -3.78
C VAL A 156 -9.28 -3.21 -5.13
N VAL A 157 -8.80 -1.96 -5.25
CA VAL A 157 -8.31 -1.42 -6.52
C VAL A 157 -6.94 -2.02 -6.87
N GLY A 158 -6.09 -2.29 -5.87
CA GLY A 158 -4.84 -3.02 -6.07
C GLY A 158 -5.06 -4.45 -6.56
N ALA A 159 -6.07 -5.18 -6.05
CA ALA A 159 -6.43 -6.48 -6.58
C ALA A 159 -6.93 -6.39 -8.03
N GLY A 160 -7.75 -5.39 -8.35
CA GLY A 160 -8.18 -5.11 -9.72
C GLY A 160 -7.01 -4.82 -10.66
N GLY A 161 -6.09 -3.94 -10.25
CA GLY A 161 -4.89 -3.62 -11.01
C GLY A 161 -3.95 -4.83 -11.17
N ALA A 162 -3.80 -5.65 -10.12
CA ALA A 162 -3.02 -6.89 -10.19
C ALA A 162 -3.64 -7.90 -11.16
N ALA A 163 -4.97 -8.05 -11.14
CA ALA A 163 -5.68 -8.93 -12.08
C ALA A 163 -5.46 -8.50 -13.53
N LEU A 164 -5.64 -7.20 -13.83
CA LEU A 164 -5.39 -6.65 -15.16
C LEU A 164 -3.93 -6.81 -15.58
N GLY A 165 -2.99 -6.55 -14.68
CA GLY A 165 -1.56 -6.70 -14.94
C GLY A 165 -1.11 -8.15 -15.16
N THR A 166 -1.79 -9.12 -14.56
CA THR A 166 -1.48 -10.55 -14.68
C THR A 166 -1.65 -11.07 -16.11
N LEU A 167 -2.54 -10.46 -16.88
CA LEU A 167 -2.72 -10.78 -18.31
C LEU A 167 -1.45 -10.50 -19.14
N ALA A 168 -0.59 -9.60 -18.68
CA ALA A 168 0.64 -9.23 -19.38
C ALA A 168 1.85 -10.04 -18.90
N SER A 169 2.11 -10.06 -17.60
CA SER A 169 3.25 -10.77 -17.00
C SER A 169 3.24 -10.63 -15.47
N PRO A 170 4.07 -11.39 -14.74
CA PRO A 170 4.30 -11.14 -13.31
C PRO A 170 4.79 -9.72 -13.01
N ALA A 171 5.59 -9.10 -13.89
CA ALA A 171 5.95 -7.69 -13.72
C ALA A 171 4.72 -6.79 -13.84
N GLY A 172 3.82 -7.08 -14.79
CA GLY A 172 2.53 -6.42 -14.94
C GLY A 172 1.65 -6.56 -13.70
N THR A 173 1.56 -7.75 -13.11
CA THR A 173 0.83 -7.99 -11.84
C THR A 173 1.32 -7.05 -10.73
N ALA A 174 2.64 -6.90 -10.56
CA ALA A 174 3.20 -6.03 -9.53
C ALA A 174 2.93 -4.55 -9.81
N ILE A 175 3.18 -4.09 -11.04
CA ILE A 175 2.99 -2.69 -11.44
C ILE A 175 1.51 -2.30 -11.30
N GLY A 176 0.61 -3.12 -11.84
CA GLY A 176 -0.83 -2.91 -11.73
C GLY A 176 -1.31 -2.98 -10.28
N GLY A 177 -0.77 -3.91 -9.48
CA GLY A 177 -1.12 -4.06 -8.09
C GLY A 177 -0.72 -2.87 -7.22
N PHE A 178 0.54 -2.44 -7.27
CA PHE A 178 0.99 -1.25 -6.54
C PHE A 178 0.32 0.02 -7.06
N GLY A 179 0.23 0.21 -8.38
CA GLY A 179 -0.42 1.37 -8.98
C GLY A 179 -1.90 1.47 -8.58
N GLY A 180 -2.64 0.37 -8.70
CA GLY A 180 -4.03 0.28 -8.25
C GLY A 180 -4.18 0.49 -6.75
N CYS A 181 -3.27 -0.06 -5.94
CA CYS A 181 -3.30 0.14 -4.50
C CYS A 181 -3.08 1.61 -4.11
N ILE A 182 -2.18 2.32 -4.77
CA ILE A 182 -1.94 3.75 -4.53
C ILE A 182 -3.19 4.55 -4.90
N ILE A 183 -3.73 4.35 -6.11
CA ILE A 183 -4.93 5.06 -6.59
C ILE A 183 -6.13 4.79 -5.67
N GLY A 184 -6.40 3.51 -5.39
CA GLY A 184 -7.48 3.13 -4.48
C GLY A 184 -7.24 3.58 -3.05
N GLY A 185 -5.99 3.63 -2.60
CA GLY A 185 -5.61 4.13 -1.29
C GLY A 185 -5.90 5.62 -1.14
N ILE A 186 -5.57 6.42 -2.16
CA ILE A 186 -5.86 7.85 -2.18
C ILE A 186 -7.37 8.07 -2.20
N GLY A 187 -8.09 7.45 -3.15
CA GLY A 187 -9.54 7.58 -3.25
C GLY A 187 -10.26 7.09 -2.00
N GLY A 188 -9.82 5.97 -1.45
CA GLY A 188 -10.34 5.40 -0.21
C GLY A 188 -10.09 6.28 1.01
N TYR A 189 -8.93 6.95 1.09
CA TYR A 189 -8.65 7.91 2.15
C TYR A 189 -9.68 9.04 2.13
N TYR A 190 -9.78 9.75 1.01
CA TYR A 190 -10.64 10.92 0.91
C TYR A 190 -12.13 10.54 1.01
N GLY A 191 -12.54 9.42 0.42
CA GLY A 191 -13.90 8.91 0.55
C GLY A 191 -14.25 8.52 1.99
N GLY A 192 -13.34 7.81 2.68
CA GLY A 192 -13.53 7.45 4.10
C GLY A 192 -13.57 8.66 5.02
N SER A 193 -12.68 9.63 4.80
CA SER A 193 -12.66 10.89 5.54
C SER A 193 -13.91 11.74 5.33
N ALA A 194 -14.43 11.83 4.10
CA ALA A 194 -15.64 12.57 3.81
C ALA A 194 -16.86 11.95 4.52
N LEU A 195 -17.05 10.64 4.35
CA LEU A 195 -18.14 9.89 4.98
C LEU A 195 -18.12 10.03 6.51
N ALA A 196 -16.97 9.89 7.15
CA ALA A 196 -16.87 10.04 8.60
C ALA A 196 -17.13 11.47 9.08
N GLY A 197 -16.81 12.47 8.25
CA GLY A 197 -17.18 13.86 8.53
C GLY A 197 -18.70 14.05 8.57
N GLU A 198 -19.39 13.54 7.54
CA GLU A 198 -20.85 13.60 7.45
C GLU A 198 -21.53 12.86 8.61
N VAL A 199 -21.05 11.65 8.94
CA VAL A 199 -21.58 10.86 10.06
C VAL A 199 -21.35 11.56 11.40
N TYR A 200 -20.18 12.18 11.59
CA TYR A 200 -19.88 12.91 12.82
C TYR A 200 -20.80 14.12 12.96
N ASP A 201 -20.96 14.92 11.91
CA ASP A 201 -21.82 16.11 11.94
C ASP A 201 -23.28 15.73 12.22
N TRP A 202 -23.79 14.68 11.56
CA TRP A 202 -25.12 14.13 11.85
C TRP A 202 -25.29 13.70 13.31
N ALA A 203 -24.28 13.05 13.88
CA ALA A 203 -24.31 12.60 15.26
C ALA A 203 -24.29 13.78 16.25
N GLU A 204 -23.44 14.79 15.98
CA GLU A 204 -23.35 16.05 16.73
C GLU A 204 -24.71 16.75 16.80
N ASP A 205 -25.39 16.88 15.66
CA ASP A 205 -26.67 17.59 15.56
C ASP A 205 -27.86 16.81 16.17
N THR A 206 -27.80 15.48 16.22
CA THR A 206 -28.95 14.64 16.62
C THR A 206 -28.89 14.17 18.08
N PHE A 207 -27.71 13.89 18.60
CA PHE A 207 -27.56 13.21 19.90
C PHE A 207 -26.88 14.06 20.97
N PHE A 208 -26.14 15.09 20.61
CA PHE A 208 -25.45 15.94 21.57
C PHE A 208 -26.23 17.23 21.78
N ALA A 209 -26.98 17.31 22.89
CA ALA A 209 -27.51 18.58 23.34
C ALA A 209 -26.34 19.51 23.71
N PRO A 210 -26.33 20.77 23.25
CA PRO A 210 -25.33 21.74 23.69
C PRO A 210 -25.41 21.88 25.20
N LEU A 211 -24.27 21.77 25.89
CA LEU A 211 -24.21 22.02 27.32
C LEU A 211 -24.52 23.52 27.57
N PRO A 212 -25.26 23.86 28.64
CA PRO A 212 -25.47 25.25 28.99
C PRO A 212 -24.12 25.94 29.22
N GLU A 213 -23.88 27.04 28.51
CA GLU A 213 -22.71 27.90 28.73
C GLU A 213 -22.79 28.45 30.16
N VAL A 214 -21.95 27.93 31.05
CA VAL A 214 -21.74 28.55 32.36
C VAL A 214 -20.78 29.72 32.11
N ALA A 215 -21.23 30.95 32.38
CA ALA A 215 -20.39 32.13 32.30
C ALA A 215 -19.10 31.88 33.08
N ALA A 216 -17.95 32.15 32.45
CA ALA A 216 -16.66 32.06 33.13
C ALA A 216 -16.66 33.01 34.36
N PRO A 217 -16.09 32.58 35.51
CA PRO A 217 -15.98 33.42 36.70
C PRO A 217 -15.09 34.65 36.47
#